data_AF-A0A1I9G0D3-F1
#
_entry.id   AF-A0A1I9G0D3-F1
#
_cell.length_a   1.000
_cell.length_b   1.000
_cell.length_c   1.000
_cell.angle_alpha   90.00
_cell.angle_beta   90.00
_cell.angle_gamma   90.00
#
_symmetry.space_group_name_H-M   'P 1'
#
loop_
_entity.id
_entity.type
_entity.pdbx_description
1 polymer ?
#
loop_
_entity_poly.entity_id
_entity_poly.type
_entity_poly.pdbx_seq_one_letter_code
_entity_poly.pdbx_strand_id
1 'polypeptide(L)' 'MKRIEKGPVRGISIKLQEEERERRDNYMPDISVVDPRMLTTIEVDTETKQMIESMELSIPMTDKTASTGMAGRR' A
#
# COMPACT_ATOMS: atom_id res chain seq x y z
N MET A 1 19.07 31.42 -2.52
CA MET A 1 19.74 30.25 -1.91
C MET A 1 19.74 29.14 -2.94
N LYS A 2 20.76 29.04 -3.81
CA LYS A 2 20.69 28.22 -5.04
C LYS A 2 20.49 26.70 -4.84
N ARG A 3 20.73 26.17 -3.64
CA ARG A 3 20.56 24.73 -3.31
C ARG A 3 19.15 24.39 -2.85
N ILE A 4 18.48 25.29 -2.12
CA ILE A 4 17.10 25.09 -1.62
C ILE A 4 16.11 25.22 -2.77
N GLU A 5 16.39 26.11 -3.73
CA GLU A 5 15.62 26.25 -4.98
C GLU A 5 15.61 24.96 -5.84
N LYS A 6 16.62 24.09 -5.69
CA LYS A 6 16.72 22.80 -6.39
C LYS A 6 16.07 21.64 -5.63
N GLY A 7 15.62 21.84 -4.40
CA GLY A 7 14.99 20.82 -3.57
C GLY A 7 15.47 20.79 -2.11
N PRO A 8 14.98 19.81 -1.33
CA PRO A 8 15.33 19.68 0.08
C PRO A 8 16.82 19.35 0.25
N VAL A 9 17.47 20.00 1.21
CA VAL A 9 18.89 19.79 1.50
C VAL A 9 19.02 18.92 2.74
N ARG A 10 19.75 17.80 2.65
CA ARG A 10 19.98 16.89 3.78
C ARG A 10 20.54 17.64 4.99
N GLY A 11 19.87 17.52 6.15
CA GLY A 11 20.28 18.14 7.41
C GLY A 11 19.82 19.58 7.64
N ILE A 12 18.99 20.13 6.74
CA ILE A 12 18.35 21.44 6.91
C ILE A 12 16.84 21.21 6.85
N SER A 13 16.12 21.58 7.90
CA SER A 13 14.66 21.67 7.86
C SER A 13 14.25 23.12 7.93
N ILE A 14 13.44 23.52 6.96
CA ILE A 14 12.77 24.82 6.96
C ILE A 14 11.32 24.54 7.29
N LYS A 15 10.69 25.37 8.13
CA LYS A 15 9.27 25.23 8.50
C LYS A 15 8.35 25.00 7.30
N LEU A 16 8.62 25.67 6.18
CA LEU A 16 7.90 25.50 4.91
C LEU A 16 8.08 24.10 4.30
N GLN A 17 9.28 23.53 4.36
CA GLN A 17 9.54 22.17 3.88
C GLN A 17 8.88 21.11 4.76
N GLU A 18 8.81 21.36 6.07
CA GLU A 18 8.09 20.49 7.03
C GLU A 18 6.58 20.50 6.76
N GLU A 19 5.97 21.68 6.59
CA GLU A 19 4.54 21.81 6.25
C GLU A 19 4.19 21.17 4.88
N GLU A 20 5.09 21.29 3.89
CA GLU A 20 4.90 20.64 2.58
C GLU A 20 5.09 19.12 2.65
N ARG A 21 5.93 18.63 3.57
CA ARG A 21 6.08 17.20 3.85
C ARG A 21 4.83 16.66 4.52
N GLU A 22 4.32 17.37 5.53
CA GLU A 22 3.11 17.00 6.24
C GLU A 22 1.88 16.99 5.31
N ARG A 23 1.76 17.97 4.38
CA ARG A 23 0.69 17.95 3.36
C ARG A 23 0.81 16.77 2.40
N ARG A 24 2.04 16.37 2.03
CA ARG A 24 2.28 15.23 1.15
C ARG A 24 2.04 13.90 1.85
N ASP A 25 2.49 13.77 3.09
CA ASP A 25 2.33 12.57 3.90
C ASP A 25 0.85 12.37 4.30
N ASN A 26 0.10 13.44 4.53
CA ASN A 26 -1.34 13.41 4.80
C ASN A 26 -2.22 13.33 3.54
N TYR A 27 -1.64 13.08 2.36
CA TYR A 27 -2.43 12.94 1.15
C TYR A 27 -3.32 11.70 1.22
N MET A 28 -4.64 11.92 1.26
CA MET A 28 -5.64 10.86 1.21
C MET A 28 -6.27 10.83 -0.20
N PRO A 29 -6.24 9.69 -0.92
CA PRO A 29 -6.91 9.57 -2.20
C PRO A 29 -8.44 9.53 -2.04
N ASP A 30 -9.17 9.89 -3.09
CA ASP A 30 -10.65 9.89 -3.10
C ASP A 30 -11.24 8.48 -2.94
N ILE A 31 -10.49 7.46 -3.37
CA ILE A 31 -10.89 6.05 -3.28
C ILE A 31 -9.75 5.30 -2.61
N SER A 32 -10.05 4.61 -1.52
CA SER A 32 -9.06 3.76 -0.85
C SER A 32 -8.80 2.52 -1.69
N VAL A 33 -7.55 2.10 -1.76
CA VAL A 33 -7.17 0.82 -2.40
C VAL A 33 -7.84 -0.37 -1.70
N VAL A 34 -8.17 -0.21 -0.41
CA VAL A 34 -8.83 -1.22 0.42
C VAL A 34 -10.36 -1.15 0.30
N ASP A 35 -10.91 -0.13 -0.36
CA ASP A 35 -12.37 -0.02 -0.47
C ASP A 35 -12.96 -1.23 -1.19
N PRO A 36 -13.98 -1.90 -0.61
CA PRO A 36 -14.65 -3.06 -1.22
C PRO A 36 -15.28 -2.78 -2.60
N ARG A 37 -15.40 -1.50 -2.97
CA ARG A 37 -15.91 -1.03 -4.27
C ARG A 37 -14.88 -1.14 -5.39
N MET A 38 -13.58 -1.09 -5.07
CA MET A 38 -12.49 -1.34 -6.02
C MET A 38 -11.94 -2.76 -5.85
N LEU A 39 -11.81 -3.24 -4.61
CA LEU A 39 -11.28 -4.55 -4.30
C LEU A 39 -12.43 -5.58 -4.31
N THR A 40 -12.93 -5.91 -5.51
CA THR A 40 -14.02 -6.88 -5.70
C THR A 40 -13.61 -8.32 -5.37
N THR A 41 -12.31 -8.61 -5.39
CA THR A 41 -11.75 -9.92 -5.10
C THR A 41 -10.46 -9.73 -4.30
N ILE A 42 -10.40 -10.34 -3.11
CA ILE A 42 -9.20 -10.37 -2.29
C ILE A 42 -8.46 -11.66 -2.61
N GLU A 43 -7.28 -11.53 -3.17
CA GLU A 43 -6.39 -12.65 -3.45
C GLU A 43 -5.72 -13.11 -2.14
N VAL A 44 -6.01 -14.35 -1.73
CA VAL A 44 -5.54 -14.92 -0.45
C VAL A 44 -4.82 -16.23 -0.71
N ASP A 45 -3.74 -16.46 0.04
CA ASP A 45 -2.97 -17.71 0.01
C ASP A 45 -3.69 -18.81 0.83
N THR A 46 -3.28 -20.06 0.63
CA THR A 46 -3.88 -21.23 1.27
C THR A 46 -3.70 -21.23 2.80
N GLU A 47 -2.54 -20.81 3.31
CA GLU A 47 -2.28 -20.73 4.75
C GLU A 47 -3.12 -19.63 5.42
N THR A 48 -3.25 -18.49 4.75
CA THR A 48 -4.05 -17.36 5.25
C THR A 48 -5.54 -17.67 5.21
N LYS A 49 -6.02 -18.45 4.25
CA LYS A 49 -7.39 -18.97 4.25
C LYS A 49 -7.67 -19.90 5.43
N GLN A 50 -6.76 -20.82 5.74
CA GLN A 50 -6.89 -21.71 6.90
C GLN A 50 -6.89 -20.93 8.21
N MET A 51 -6.07 -19.88 8.31
CA MET A 51 -6.08 -18.96 9.45
C MET A 51 -7.44 -18.27 9.61
N ILE A 52 -8.02 -17.75 8.51
CA ILE A 52 -9.34 -17.09 8.53
C ILE A 52 -10.44 -18.07 8.99
N GLU A 53 -10.42 -19.30 8.49
CA GLU A 53 -11.35 -20.36 8.89
C GLU A 53 -11.20 -20.71 10.39
N SER A 54 -9.96 -20.75 10.92
CA SER A 54 -9.70 -21.02 12.34
C SER A 54 -10.16 -19.91 13.29
N MET A 55 -10.22 -18.67 12.79
CA MET A 55 -10.65 -17.50 13.55
C MET A 55 -12.16 -17.24 13.43
N GLU A 56 -12.91 -18.10 12.74
CA GLU A 56 -14.35 -17.97 12.49
C GLU A 56 -14.74 -16.62 11.81
N LEU A 57 -13.81 -16.00 11.08
CA LEU A 57 -14.03 -14.73 10.39
C LEU A 57 -14.62 -14.97 9.00
N SER A 58 -15.85 -14.53 8.77
CA SER A 58 -16.48 -14.59 7.45
C SER A 58 -16.12 -13.34 6.63
N ILE A 59 -15.05 -13.43 5.83
CA ILE A 59 -14.65 -12.38 4.90
C ILE A 59 -15.18 -12.72 3.50
N PRO A 60 -16.03 -11.88 2.89
CA PRO A 60 -16.56 -12.13 1.56
C PRO A 60 -15.47 -11.99 0.48
N MET A 61 -15.57 -12.82 -0.57
CA MET A 61 -14.81 -12.69 -1.83
C MET A 61 -13.28 -12.91 -1.72
N THR A 62 -12.87 -14.07 -1.19
CA THR A 62 -11.46 -14.52 -1.21
C THR A 62 -11.20 -15.54 -2.32
N ASP A 63 -10.38 -15.16 -3.30
CA ASP A 63 -9.96 -16.03 -4.40
C ASP A 63 -8.54 -16.55 -4.15
N LYS A 64 -8.29 -17.82 -4.51
CA LYS A 64 -6.95 -18.42 -4.39
C LYS A 64 -6.04 -17.84 -5.46
N THR A 65 -4.89 -17.32 -5.08
CA THR A 65 -3.85 -17.00 -6.07
C THR A 65 -3.34 -18.29 -6.71
N ALA A 66 -3.42 -18.39 -8.03
CA ALA A 66 -2.69 -19.41 -8.75
C ALA A 66 -1.20 -19.06 -8.62
N SER A 67 -0.46 -19.89 -7.89
CA SER A 67 0.99 -19.83 -7.84
C SER A 67 1.54 -19.95 -9.26
N THR A 68 1.77 -18.80 -9.90
CA THR A 68 2.55 -18.74 -11.14
C THR A 68 3.98 -19.03 -10.72
N GLY A 69 4.33 -20.32 -10.74
CA GLY A 69 5.71 -20.75 -10.60
C GLY A 69 6.55 -19.95 -11.59
N MET A 70 7.54 -19.23 -11.07
CA MET A 70 8.65 -18.72 -11.87
C MET A 70 9.42 -19.92 -12.44
N ALA A 71 8.88 -20.51 -13.51
CA ALA A 71 9.60 -21.41 -14.38
C ALA A 71 10.51 -20.55 -15.28
N GLY A 72 11.78 -20.51 -14.88
CA GLY A 72 12.94 -20.29 -15.74
C GLY A 72 12.88 -19.13 -16.73
N ARG A 73 13.48 -17.99 -16.37
CA ARG A 73 14.27 -17.22 -17.34
C ARG A 73 15.74 -17.45 -17.06
N ARG A 74 16.33 -18.27 -17.93
CA ARG A 74 17.75 -18.24 -18.24
C ARG A 74 18.15 -16.85 -18.72
#